data_AF-A0A0C2SQB8-F1
#
_entry.id   AF-A0A0C2SQB8-F1
#
_cell.length_a   1.000
_cell.length_b   1.000
_cell.length_c   1.000
_cell.angle_alpha   90.00
_cell.angle_beta   90.00
_cell.angle_gamma   90.00
#
_symmetry.space_group_name_H-M   'P 1'
#
loop_
_entity.id
_entity.type
_entity.pdbx_description
1 polymer ?
#
loop_
_entity_poly.entity_id
_entity_poly.type
_entity_poly.pdbx_seq_one_letter_code
_entity_poly.pdbx_strand_id
1 'polypeptide(L)'
;VQDPDRQCHPGTRENVLKRLRDWADNPKAKERISWLYGPPGAGKSAIAQTIARSSAGPKVAASFFFRSDVNWNDGNRLFTTLAHQLAISMPEIRGHIADSLSEHPDI
;
A
#
# COMPACT_ATOMS: atom_id res chain seq x y z
N VAL A 1 -14.14 -10.74 -7.16
CA VAL A 1 -13.28 -9.80 -7.93
C VAL A 1 -13.10 -8.53 -7.10
N GLN A 2 -11.87 -8.16 -6.76
CA GLN A 2 -11.60 -6.89 -6.09
C GLN A 2 -11.48 -5.82 -7.18
N ASP A 3 -12.36 -4.83 -7.13
CA ASP A 3 -12.31 -3.68 -8.03
C ASP A 3 -11.05 -2.86 -7.70
N PRO A 4 -10.10 -2.69 -8.65
CA PRO A 4 -8.91 -1.87 -8.42
C PRO A 4 -9.30 -0.43 -8.08
N ASP A 5 -10.49 0.02 -8.50
CA ASP A 5 -11.00 1.36 -8.26
C ASP A 5 -11.84 1.53 -7.00
N ARG A 6 -11.86 0.50 -6.15
CA ARG A 6 -12.61 0.53 -4.91
C ARG A 6 -12.07 1.60 -3.96
N GLN A 7 -12.87 2.63 -3.76
CA GLN A 7 -12.61 3.68 -2.78
C GLN A 7 -13.85 3.90 -1.91
N CYS A 8 -13.66 4.51 -0.74
CA CYS A 8 -14.76 5.08 0.01
C CYS A 8 -15.50 6.11 -0.85
N HIS A 9 -16.83 6.09 -0.80
CA HIS A 9 -17.63 7.14 -1.41
C HIS A 9 -17.30 8.49 -0.76
N PRO A 10 -17.32 9.60 -1.51
CA PRO A 10 -17.11 10.95 -0.97
C PRO A 10 -18.01 11.24 0.22
N GLY A 11 -17.48 11.92 1.24
CA GLY A 11 -18.22 12.26 2.47
C GLY A 11 -18.46 11.07 3.42
N THR A 12 -17.91 9.89 3.14
CA THR A 12 -18.07 8.71 4.00
C THR A 12 -16.78 8.36 4.73
N ARG A 13 -16.92 7.82 5.95
CA ARG A 13 -15.82 7.20 6.75
C ARG A 13 -14.68 8.20 7.05
N GLU A 14 -15.00 9.49 7.01
CA GLU A 14 -14.06 10.60 7.17
C GLU A 14 -13.29 10.53 8.49
N ASN A 15 -13.97 10.20 9.60
CA ASN A 15 -13.31 10.07 10.90
C ASN A 15 -12.25 8.97 10.91
N VAL A 16 -12.53 7.83 10.29
CA VAL A 16 -11.58 6.70 10.22
C VAL A 16 -10.43 7.03 9.27
N LEU A 17 -10.74 7.62 8.11
CA LEU A 17 -9.74 8.06 7.15
C LEU A 17 -8.80 9.11 7.77
N LYS A 18 -9.35 10.10 8.46
CA LYS A 18 -8.58 11.13 9.17
C LYS A 18 -7.64 10.49 10.20
N ARG A 19 -8.16 9.61 11.08
CA ARG A 19 -7.33 8.91 12.07
C ARG A 19 -6.17 8.14 11.45
N LEU A 20 -6.41 7.45 10.33
CA LEU A 20 -5.37 6.69 9.63
C LEU A 20 -4.32 7.61 8.97
N ARG A 21 -4.74 8.75 8.41
CA ARG A 21 -3.81 9.75 7.88
C ARG A 21 -2.99 10.39 8.99
N ASP A 22 -3.63 10.82 10.06
CA ASP A 22 -2.96 11.44 11.21
C ASP A 22 -1.92 10.49 11.82
N TRP A 23 -2.22 9.18 11.88
CA TRP A 23 -1.24 8.17 12.27
C TRP A 23 -0.09 8.05 11.27
N ALA A 24 -0.38 7.89 9.98
CA ALA A 24 0.64 7.71 8.94
C ALA A 24 1.56 8.92 8.78
N ASP A 25 1.02 10.12 9.01
CA ASP A 25 1.72 11.39 8.85
C ASP A 25 2.44 11.86 10.11
N ASN A 26 2.30 11.15 11.24
CA ASN A 26 2.93 11.54 12.50
C ASN A 26 4.37 11.02 12.59
N PRO A 27 5.40 11.89 12.44
CA PRO A 27 6.80 11.47 12.52
C PRO A 27 7.22 11.01 13.92
N LYS A 28 6.42 11.32 14.95
CA LYS A 28 6.64 10.91 16.35
C LYS A 28 5.85 9.67 16.73
N ALA A 29 5.08 9.07 15.80
CA ALA A 29 4.37 7.84 16.07
C ALA A 29 5.36 6.72 16.43
N LYS A 30 5.10 6.01 17.52
CA LYS A 30 5.89 4.84 17.91
C LYS A 30 5.45 3.60 17.14
N GLU A 31 4.18 3.56 16.79
CA GLU A 31 3.52 2.45 16.11
C GLU A 31 3.78 2.50 14.61
N ARG A 32 4.38 1.43 14.07
CA ARG A 32 4.64 1.27 12.62
C ARG A 32 3.56 0.48 11.88
N ILE A 33 2.60 -0.07 12.60
CA ILE A 33 1.49 -0.85 12.06
C ILE A 33 0.19 -0.30 12.63
N SER A 34 -0.79 -0.06 11.75
CA SER A 34 -2.16 0.31 12.13
C SER A 34 -3.12 -0.82 11.82
N TRP A 35 -3.94 -1.18 12.81
CA TRP A 35 -4.88 -2.30 12.71
C TRP A 35 -6.31 -1.80 12.48
N LEU A 36 -6.83 -2.02 11.27
CA LEU A 36 -8.21 -1.70 10.91
C LEU A 36 -9.08 -2.97 10.96
N TYR A 37 -9.94 -3.06 11.97
CA TYR A 37 -10.85 -4.19 12.18
C TYR A 37 -12.32 -3.75 12.17
N GLY A 38 -13.22 -4.71 12.00
CA GLY A 38 -14.66 -4.49 11.91
C GLY A 38 -15.37 -5.64 11.22
N PRO A 39 -16.72 -5.66 11.22
CA PRO A 39 -17.50 -6.76 10.68
C PRO A 39 -17.27 -6.96 9.16
N PRO A 40 -17.58 -8.15 8.63
CA PRO A 40 -17.66 -8.36 7.18
C PRO A 40 -18.56 -7.29 6.52
N GLY A 41 -18.21 -6.83 5.32
CA GLY A 41 -18.97 -5.79 4.63
C GLY A 41 -18.78 -4.35 5.13
N ALA A 42 -18.07 -4.11 6.24
CA ALA A 42 -17.83 -2.76 6.78
C ALA A 42 -16.99 -1.82 5.88
N GLY A 43 -16.55 -2.27 4.71
CA GLY A 43 -15.78 -1.46 3.77
C GLY A 43 -14.29 -1.31 4.11
N LYS A 44 -13.72 -2.19 4.95
CA LYS A 44 -12.30 -2.12 5.37
C LYS A 44 -11.31 -2.03 4.20
N SER A 45 -11.50 -2.85 3.16
CA SER A 45 -10.64 -2.80 1.96
C SER A 45 -10.80 -1.49 1.20
N ALA A 46 -12.01 -0.90 1.15
CA ALA A 46 -12.22 0.39 0.53
C ALA A 46 -11.50 1.51 1.30
N ILE A 47 -11.54 1.47 2.63
CA ILE A 47 -10.79 2.41 3.49
C ILE A 47 -9.28 2.29 3.23
N ALA A 48 -8.74 1.06 3.22
CA ALA A 48 -7.31 0.84 2.99
C ALA A 48 -6.86 1.33 1.60
N GLN A 49 -7.64 1.04 0.56
CA GLN A 49 -7.37 1.53 -0.81
C GLN A 49 -7.50 3.05 -0.91
N THR A 50 -8.49 3.67 -0.26
CA THR A 50 -8.59 5.14 -0.19
C THR A 50 -7.39 5.75 0.53
N ILE A 51 -6.84 5.15 1.59
CA ILE A 51 -5.63 5.66 2.24
C ILE A 51 -4.42 5.54 1.31
N ALA A 52 -4.22 4.39 0.67
CA ALA A 52 -3.11 4.17 -0.26
C ALA A 52 -3.17 5.08 -1.50
N ARG A 53 -4.37 5.50 -1.93
CA ARG A 53 -4.59 6.38 -3.09
C ARG A 53 -4.68 7.87 -2.73
N SER A 54 -5.31 8.22 -1.60
CA SER A 54 -5.43 9.62 -1.16
C SER A 54 -4.10 10.21 -0.70
N SER A 55 -3.09 9.36 -0.51
CA SER A 55 -1.70 9.72 -0.36
C SER A 55 -0.97 9.90 -1.69
N ALA A 56 -1.68 10.22 -2.78
CA ALA A 56 -1.14 10.70 -4.06
C ALA A 56 -0.43 12.08 -3.97
N GLY A 57 0.11 12.41 -2.80
CA GLY A 57 1.25 13.30 -2.63
C GLY A 57 2.53 12.47 -2.41
N PRO A 58 3.67 13.09 -2.09
CA PRO A 58 4.99 12.43 -2.07
C PRO A 58 5.22 11.40 -0.93
N LYS A 59 4.17 10.88 -0.27
CA LYS A 59 4.31 10.14 0.99
C LYS A 59 4.17 8.62 0.86
N VAL A 60 3.38 8.11 -0.09
CA VAL A 60 3.27 6.66 -0.34
C VAL A 60 3.90 6.35 -1.70
N ALA A 61 5.12 5.83 -1.66
CA ALA A 61 5.90 5.51 -2.85
C ALA A 61 5.53 4.15 -3.48
N ALA A 62 4.95 3.25 -2.69
CA ALA A 62 4.47 1.95 -3.14
C ALA A 62 3.40 1.37 -2.20
N SER A 63 2.54 0.50 -2.72
CA SER A 63 1.53 -0.23 -1.96
C SER A 63 1.26 -1.62 -2.56
N PHE A 64 0.87 -2.56 -1.70
CA PHE A 64 0.47 -3.90 -2.09
C PHE A 64 -0.72 -4.36 -1.25
N PHE A 65 -1.65 -5.08 -1.88
CA PHE A 65 -2.84 -5.61 -1.23
C PHE A 65 -2.89 -7.13 -1.41
N PHE A 66 -2.80 -7.86 -0.29
CA PHE A 66 -3.04 -9.30 -0.31
C PHE A 66 -4.49 -9.58 -0.67
N ARG A 67 -4.68 -10.52 -1.58
CA ARG A 67 -6.00 -10.99 -2.00
C ARG A 67 -6.31 -12.30 -1.31
N SER A 68 -7.59 -12.55 -1.05
CA SER A 68 -8.02 -13.79 -0.41
C SER A 68 -8.16 -14.97 -1.38
N ASP A 69 -7.94 -14.79 -2.68
CA ASP A 69 -7.93 -15.87 -3.66
C ASP A 69 -6.56 -16.51 -3.78
N VAL A 70 -6.48 -17.80 -3.47
CA VAL A 70 -5.23 -18.57 -3.40
C VAL A 70 -4.40 -18.48 -4.69
N ASN A 71 -5.05 -18.37 -5.85
CA ASN A 71 -4.37 -18.27 -7.15
C ASN A 71 -3.71 -16.91 -7.43
N TRP A 72 -4.10 -15.85 -6.71
CA TRP A 72 -3.58 -14.49 -6.90
C TRP A 72 -2.95 -13.91 -5.64
N ASN A 73 -2.86 -14.72 -4.58
CA ASN A 73 -2.18 -14.40 -3.33
C ASN A 73 -0.77 -14.98 -3.31
N ASP A 74 -0.02 -14.76 -4.39
CA ASP A 74 1.39 -15.13 -4.45
C ASP A 74 2.20 -14.10 -3.66
N GLY A 75 2.58 -14.47 -2.43
CA GLY A 75 3.40 -13.64 -1.55
C GLY A 75 4.74 -13.24 -2.18
N ASN A 76 5.25 -14.02 -3.14
CA ASN A 76 6.48 -13.69 -3.86
C ASN A 76 6.34 -12.40 -4.70
N ARG A 77 5.11 -12.00 -5.02
CA ARG A 77 4.85 -10.75 -5.75
C ARG A 77 4.91 -9.50 -4.90
N LEU A 78 4.91 -9.62 -3.56
CA LEU A 78 4.94 -8.46 -2.68
C LEU A 78 6.17 -7.59 -2.98
N PHE A 79 7.36 -8.16 -2.83
CA PHE A 79 8.60 -7.40 -2.95
C PHE A 79 8.87 -6.95 -4.37
N THR A 80 8.63 -7.80 -5.37
CA THR A 80 8.80 -7.43 -6.79
C THR A 80 7.84 -6.32 -7.21
N THR A 81 6.59 -6.34 -6.75
CA THR A 81 5.62 -5.27 -7.00
C THR A 81 6.04 -3.96 -6.33
N LEU A 82 6.47 -4.00 -5.06
CA LEU A 82 6.93 -2.82 -4.35
C LEU A 82 8.20 -2.23 -4.99
N ALA A 83 9.18 -3.06 -5.34
CA ALA A 83 10.42 -2.64 -5.99
C ALA A 83 10.13 -1.94 -7.34
N HIS A 84 9.25 -2.53 -8.15
CA HIS A 84 8.83 -1.93 -9.42
C HIS A 84 8.13 -0.57 -9.22
N GLN A 85 7.19 -0.48 -8.26
CA GLN A 85 6.51 0.78 -7.96
C GLN A 85 7.47 1.85 -7.44
N LEU A 86 8.42 1.48 -6.56
CA LEU A 86 9.46 2.38 -6.05
C LEU A 86 10.39 2.88 -7.16
N ALA A 87 10.79 2.02 -8.10
CA ALA A 87 11.64 2.41 -9.23
C ALA A 87 10.96 3.40 -10.21
N ILE A 88 9.63 3.44 -10.20
CA ILE A 88 8.82 4.39 -10.99
C ILE A 88 8.60 5.68 -10.20
N SER A 89 8.28 5.59 -8.91
CA SER A 89 7.96 6.76 -8.07
C SER A 89 9.19 7.52 -7.58
N MET A 90 10.33 6.84 -7.45
CA MET A 90 11.60 7.39 -6.97
C MET A 90 12.73 6.95 -7.93
N PRO A 91 13.02 7.74 -8.99
CA PRO A 91 14.00 7.37 -10.01
C PRO A 91 15.40 7.04 -9.46
N GLU A 92 15.77 7.63 -8.33
CA GLU A 92 17.04 7.36 -7.63
C GLU A 92 17.17 5.90 -7.18
N ILE A 93 16.05 5.23 -6.87
CA ILE A 93 16.04 3.83 -6.43
C ILE A 93 16.29 2.87 -7.60
N ARG A 94 16.01 3.28 -8.85
CA ARG A 94 16.12 2.41 -10.03
C ARG A 94 17.52 1.83 -10.20
N GLY A 95 18.56 2.65 -10.04
CA GLY A 95 19.95 2.22 -10.14
C GLY A 95 20.28 1.15 -9.10
N HIS A 96 19.94 1.42 -7.83
CA HIS A 96 20.16 0.48 -6.74
C HIS A 96 19.47 -0.88 -6.93
N ILE A 97 18.25 -0.90 -7.47
CA ILE A 97 17.57 -2.16 -7.79
C ILE A 97 18.30 -2.90 -8.92
N ALA A 98 18.70 -2.21 -9.99
CA ALA A 98 19.39 -2.82 -11.13
C ALA A 98 20.77 -3.38 -10.75
N ASP A 99 21.52 -2.65 -9.93
CA ASP A 99 22.82 -3.08 -9.40
C ASP A 99 22.65 -4.34 -8.54
N SER A 100 21.67 -4.34 -7.62
CA SER A 100 21.38 -5.50 -6.77
C SER A 100 21.00 -6.75 -7.57
N LEU A 101 20.24 -6.62 -8.67
CA LEU A 101 19.89 -7.74 -9.55
C LEU A 101 21.11 -8.23 -10.35
N SER A 102 22.07 -7.35 -10.64
CA SER A 102 23.30 -7.72 -11.34
C SER A 102 24.27 -8.48 -10.43
N GLU A 103 24.34 -8.11 -9.15
CA GLU A 103 25.15 -8.78 -8.13
C GLU A 103 24.56 -10.12 -7.68
N HIS A 104 23.23 -10.25 -7.73
CA HIS A 104 22.50 -11.45 -7.31
C HIS A 104 21.56 -11.96 -8.42
N PRO A 105 22.10 -12.58 -9.48
CA PRO A 105 21.33 -13.03 -10.64
C PRO A 105 20.43 -14.24 -10.37
N ASP A 106 20.53 -14.85 -9.19
CA ASP A 106 19.76 -16.00 -8.72
C ASP A 106 18.44 -15.64 -8.00
N ILE A 107 18.14 -14.35 -7.86
CA ILE A 107 16.91 -13.80 -7.26
C ILE A 107 15.89 -13.39 -8.33
#